data_AF-A0A0K2SWB0-F1
#
_entry.id   AF-A0A0K2SWB0-F1
#
_cell.length_a   1.000
_cell.length_b   1.000
_cell.length_c   1.000
_cell.angle_alpha   90.00
_cell.angle_beta   90.00
_cell.angle_gamma   90.00
#
_symmetry.space_group_name_H-M   'P 1'
#
loop_
_entity.id
_entity.type
_entity.pdbx_description
1 polymer ?
#
loop_
_entity_poly.entity_id
_entity_poly.type
_entity_poly.pdbx_seq_one_letter_code
_entity_poly.pdbx_strand_id
1 'polypeptide(L)'
;RKLIRLREFKASMNKLDQFPEQLLDLVHLNFVDLSHNRIQVLNDSVGLDRLAAVDVNLNENYLYRISEDLAASPRLRTLRLQNNRLTISSIPDKLLSDSQISLLLLEGNKFEMRDIQLKNGYENYVQRHCNFFRKYSYESSHQLQ
;
A
#
# COMPACT_ATOMS: atom_id res chain seq x y z
N ARG A 1 0.81 19.14 -20.32
CA ARG A 1 0.21 17.91 -20.91
C ARG A 1 0.03 16.89 -19.78
N LYS A 2 -1.20 16.40 -19.55
CA LYS A 2 -1.51 15.43 -18.48
C LYS A 2 -1.01 14.04 -18.90
N LEU A 3 -0.28 13.34 -18.03
CA LEU A 3 0.38 12.04 -18.34
C LEU A 3 -0.61 10.87 -18.24
N ILE A 4 -1.73 10.94 -18.98
CA ILE A 4 -2.86 10.01 -18.87
C ILE A 4 -2.54 8.56 -19.26
N ARG A 5 -1.34 8.23 -19.74
CA ARG A 5 -0.93 6.85 -20.08
C ARG A 5 0.20 6.32 -19.19
N LEU A 6 0.58 7.06 -18.15
CA LEU A 6 1.67 6.66 -17.27
C LEU A 6 1.26 5.39 -16.51
N ARG A 7 2.10 4.35 -16.60
CA ARG A 7 1.91 3.07 -15.90
C ARG A 7 2.81 2.91 -14.69
N GLU A 8 3.96 3.55 -14.70
CA GLU A 8 4.93 3.49 -13.62
C GLU A 8 5.36 4.92 -13.27
N PHE A 9 5.36 5.22 -11.98
CA PHE A 9 5.94 6.45 -11.44
C PHE A 9 7.02 6.08 -10.43
N LYS A 10 8.27 6.50 -10.69
CA LYS A 10 9.42 6.22 -9.84
C LYS A 10 10.03 7.55 -9.41
N ALA A 11 9.98 7.83 -8.12
CA ALA A 11 10.58 9.01 -7.51
C ALA A 11 11.23 8.64 -6.16
N SER A 12 11.81 7.44 -6.07
CA SER A 12 12.57 7.01 -4.91
C SER A 12 13.85 7.83 -4.71
N MET A 13 14.35 7.86 -3.47
CA MET A 13 15.57 8.61 -3.08
C MET A 13 15.50 10.11 -3.34
N ASN A 14 14.33 10.70 -3.09
CA ASN A 14 14.10 12.14 -3.18
C ASN A 14 13.83 12.75 -1.80
N LYS A 15 13.33 13.99 -1.78
CA LYS A 15 12.99 14.74 -0.57
C LYS A 15 11.50 15.08 -0.51
N LEU A 16 10.65 14.19 -1.02
CA LEU A 16 9.20 14.41 -1.00
C LEU A 16 8.70 14.34 0.44
N ASP A 17 8.13 15.43 0.94
CA ASP A 17 7.56 15.51 2.29
C ASP A 17 6.08 15.05 2.32
N GLN A 18 5.44 14.96 1.16
CA GLN A 18 4.03 14.61 0.99
C GLN A 18 3.83 13.65 -0.17
N PHE A 19 2.71 12.91 -0.13
CA PHE A 19 2.28 12.11 -1.27
C PHE A 19 1.88 13.03 -2.44
N PRO A 20 2.38 12.80 -3.66
CA PRO A 20 2.01 13.61 -4.82
C PRO A 20 0.58 13.29 -5.28
N GLU A 21 -0.39 14.11 -4.84
CA GLU A 21 -1.82 13.94 -5.12
C GLU A 21 -2.15 13.90 -6.63
N GLN A 22 -1.28 14.43 -7.48
CA GLN A 22 -1.43 14.36 -8.94
C GLN A 22 -1.41 12.92 -9.46
N LEU A 23 -0.86 11.95 -8.71
CA LEU A 23 -0.91 10.54 -9.06
C LEU A 23 -2.34 9.96 -9.01
N LEU A 24 -3.24 10.58 -8.26
CA LEU A 24 -4.64 10.13 -8.12
C LEU A 24 -5.43 10.30 -9.42
N ASP A 25 -5.00 11.23 -10.28
CA ASP A 25 -5.58 11.47 -11.59
C ASP A 25 -5.13 10.46 -12.65
N LEU A 26 -4.16 9.60 -12.34
CA LEU A 26 -3.52 8.69 -13.28
C LEU A 26 -4.19 7.31 -13.25
N VAL A 27 -5.33 7.21 -13.93
CA VAL A 27 -6.19 6.00 -13.93
C VAL A 27 -5.51 4.73 -14.49
N HIS A 28 -4.43 4.89 -15.26
CA HIS A 28 -3.66 3.78 -15.85
C HIS A 28 -2.39 3.44 -15.07
N LEU A 29 -2.15 4.09 -13.94
CA LEU A 29 -1.00 3.83 -13.08
C LEU A 29 -1.10 2.44 -12.49
N ASN A 30 -0.01 1.68 -12.54
CA ASN A 30 0.08 0.34 -11.98
C ASN A 30 1.09 0.30 -10.83
N PHE A 31 2.22 1.01 -10.97
CA PHE A 31 3.32 0.98 -10.01
C PHE A 31 3.73 2.38 -9.57
N VAL A 32 3.89 2.56 -8.27
CA VAL A 32 4.37 3.80 -7.65
C VAL A 32 5.51 3.48 -6.70
N ASP A 33 6.70 4.00 -6.98
CA ASP A 33 7.84 3.94 -6.06
C ASP A 33 8.16 5.32 -5.50
N LEU A 34 7.86 5.49 -4.22
CA LEU A 34 8.13 6.68 -3.41
C LEU A 34 9.06 6.33 -2.23
N SER A 35 9.77 5.21 -2.30
CA SER A 35 10.66 4.79 -1.22
C SER A 35 11.82 5.76 -0.98
N HIS A 36 12.40 5.76 0.23
CA HIS A 36 13.49 6.67 0.61
C HIS A 36 13.16 8.15 0.35
N ASN A 37 12.00 8.59 0.86
CA ASN A 37 11.58 9.98 0.84
C ASN A 37 11.34 10.45 2.30
N ARG A 38 10.58 11.53 2.49
CA ARG A 38 10.33 12.15 3.80
C ARG A 38 8.84 12.22 4.11
N ILE A 39 8.04 11.37 3.47
CA ILE A 39 6.58 11.41 3.60
C ILE A 39 6.20 11.00 5.02
N GLN A 40 5.41 11.84 5.69
CA GLN A 40 5.08 11.66 7.11
C GLN A 40 3.64 11.19 7.34
N VAL A 41 2.73 11.54 6.42
CA VAL A 41 1.32 11.19 6.54
C VAL A 41 0.74 10.81 5.19
N LEU A 42 -0.15 9.82 5.22
CA LEU A 42 -1.19 9.63 4.24
C LEU A 42 -2.50 10.00 4.95
N ASN A 43 -2.98 11.23 4.77
CA ASN A 43 -4.20 11.70 5.45
C ASN A 43 -5.42 11.59 4.53
N ASP A 44 -6.62 11.62 5.11
CA ASP A 44 -7.89 11.46 4.36
C ASP A 44 -8.08 12.58 3.31
N SER A 45 -7.51 13.77 3.53
CA SER A 45 -7.57 14.86 2.54
C SER A 45 -6.84 14.57 1.23
N VAL A 46 -5.96 13.56 1.17
CA VAL A 46 -5.33 13.13 -0.09
C VAL A 46 -6.38 12.55 -1.04
N GLY A 47 -7.41 11.85 -0.54
CA GLY A 47 -8.37 11.12 -1.39
C GLY A 47 -7.74 9.89 -2.04
N LEU A 48 -7.15 9.03 -1.20
CA LEU A 48 -6.48 7.79 -1.62
C LEU A 48 -7.46 6.71 -2.09
N ASP A 49 -8.75 6.87 -1.81
CA ASP A 49 -9.85 6.09 -2.39
C ASP A 49 -9.83 6.13 -3.93
N ARG A 50 -9.30 7.20 -4.53
CA ARG A 50 -9.15 7.35 -5.99
C ARG A 50 -7.87 6.73 -6.56
N LEU A 51 -6.96 6.26 -5.73
CA LEU A 51 -5.66 5.77 -6.18
C LEU A 51 -5.82 4.52 -7.06
N ALA A 52 -5.41 4.64 -8.33
CA ALA A 52 -5.53 3.58 -9.32
C ALA A 52 -4.33 2.61 -9.38
N ALA A 53 -3.27 2.88 -8.60
CA ALA A 53 -2.07 2.05 -8.54
C ALA A 53 -2.37 0.66 -7.98
N VAL A 54 -1.68 -0.35 -8.50
CA VAL A 54 -1.79 -1.75 -8.07
C VAL A 54 -0.75 -2.07 -6.99
N ASP A 55 0.44 -1.49 -7.14
CA ASP A 55 1.57 -1.70 -6.27
C ASP A 55 2.17 -0.33 -5.89
N VAL A 56 2.25 -0.07 -4.58
CA VAL A 56 2.80 1.15 -4.00
C VAL A 56 3.91 0.81 -3.03
N ASN A 57 5.09 1.37 -3.27
CA ASN A 57 6.23 1.29 -2.38
C ASN A 57 6.45 2.64 -1.66
N LEU A 58 6.28 2.61 -0.35
CA LEU A 58 6.52 3.73 0.58
C LEU A 58 7.53 3.35 1.67
N ASN A 59 8.35 2.33 1.41
CA ASN A 59 9.42 1.93 2.33
C ASN A 59 10.36 3.10 2.65
N GLU A 60 10.95 3.09 3.84
CA GLU A 60 11.94 4.08 4.26
C GLU A 60 11.46 5.52 4.09
N ASN A 61 10.28 5.79 4.64
CA ASN A 61 9.74 7.12 4.82
C ASN A 61 9.62 7.41 6.33
N TYR A 62 8.87 8.45 6.70
CA TYR A 62 8.61 8.80 8.08
C TYR A 62 7.12 8.70 8.44
N LEU A 63 6.39 7.83 7.75
CA LEU A 63 4.94 7.69 7.91
C LEU A 63 4.62 7.33 9.35
N TYR A 64 3.82 8.15 10.02
CA TYR A 64 3.28 7.88 11.35
C TYR A 64 1.75 7.78 11.36
N ARG A 65 1.11 8.05 10.21
CA ARG A 65 -0.35 7.93 10.04
C ARG A 65 -0.71 7.46 8.63
N ILE A 66 -1.66 6.54 8.55
CA ILE A 66 -2.29 6.07 7.31
C ILE A 66 -3.79 6.35 7.36
N SER A 67 -4.33 6.75 6.21
CA SER A 67 -5.74 7.06 6.00
C SER A 67 -6.58 5.79 5.84
N GLU A 68 -7.82 5.84 6.32
CA GLU A 68 -8.81 4.78 6.07
C GLU A 68 -9.21 4.69 4.59
N ASP A 69 -9.12 5.78 3.82
CA ASP A 69 -9.49 5.83 2.41
C ASP A 69 -8.66 4.88 1.54
N LEU A 70 -7.46 4.53 2.00
CA LEU A 70 -6.59 3.56 1.33
C LEU A 70 -7.23 2.16 1.27
N ALA A 71 -8.18 1.85 2.16
CA ALA A 71 -8.95 0.62 2.08
C ALA A 71 -9.90 0.60 0.88
N ALA A 72 -10.37 1.78 0.43
CA ALA A 72 -11.29 1.92 -0.70
C ALA A 72 -10.58 2.03 -2.05
N SER A 73 -9.24 2.08 -2.09
CA SER A 73 -8.49 2.15 -3.35
C SER A 73 -8.83 0.96 -4.26
N PRO A 74 -9.38 1.19 -5.48
CA PRO A 74 -10.04 0.14 -6.26
C PRO A 74 -9.08 -0.95 -6.74
N ARG A 75 -7.82 -0.60 -6.96
CA ARG A 75 -6.84 -1.45 -7.64
C ARG A 75 -5.64 -1.84 -6.78
N LEU A 76 -5.47 -1.24 -5.60
CA LEU A 76 -4.32 -1.51 -4.75
C LEU A 76 -4.34 -2.96 -4.26
N ARG A 77 -3.24 -3.69 -4.49
CA ARG A 77 -3.05 -5.09 -4.09
C ARG A 77 -1.79 -5.27 -3.25
N THR A 78 -0.75 -4.47 -3.52
CA THR A 78 0.51 -4.49 -2.78
C THR A 78 0.81 -3.12 -2.20
N LEU A 79 1.05 -3.08 -0.90
CA LEU A 79 1.44 -1.88 -0.16
C LEU A 79 2.64 -2.18 0.72
N ARG A 80 3.76 -1.50 0.45
CA ARG A 80 5.00 -1.63 1.23
C ARG A 80 5.22 -0.38 2.07
N LEU A 81 5.31 -0.57 3.38
CA LEU A 81 5.41 0.49 4.39
C LEU A 81 6.54 0.18 5.38
N GLN A 82 7.51 -0.62 4.98
CA GLN A 82 8.60 -1.05 5.84
C GLN A 82 9.47 0.14 6.27
N ASN A 83 10.06 0.06 7.46
CA ASN A 83 10.98 1.06 7.98
C ASN A 83 10.36 2.47 8.00
N ASN A 84 9.15 2.59 8.55
CA ASN A 84 8.46 3.85 8.79
C ASN A 84 8.33 4.11 10.31
N ARG A 85 7.41 4.99 10.72
CA ARG A 85 7.17 5.38 12.12
C ARG A 85 5.75 5.07 12.57
N LEU A 86 5.09 4.11 11.92
CA LEU A 86 3.70 3.74 12.21
C LEU A 86 3.61 3.09 13.59
N THR A 87 2.61 3.47 14.37
CA THR A 87 2.19 2.76 15.58
C THR A 87 1.04 1.80 15.23
N ILE A 88 0.73 0.84 16.11
CA ILE A 88 -0.39 -0.07 15.85
C ILE A 88 -1.74 0.66 15.68
N SER A 89 -1.94 1.75 16.42
CA SER A 89 -3.12 2.61 16.33
C SER A 89 -3.24 3.35 14.99
N SER A 90 -2.12 3.51 14.27
CA SER A 90 -2.09 4.19 12.97
C SER A 90 -2.46 3.28 11.79
N ILE A 91 -2.59 1.97 12.02
CA ILE A 91 -3.07 1.02 11.04
C ILE A 91 -4.59 0.94 11.18
N PRO A 92 -5.37 1.33 10.16
CA PRO A 92 -6.83 1.27 10.25
C PRO A 92 -7.35 -0.15 10.11
N ASP A 93 -8.39 -0.52 10.88
CA ASP A 93 -9.02 -1.84 10.82
C ASP A 93 -9.56 -2.13 9.41
N LYS A 94 -10.13 -1.12 8.73
CA LYS A 94 -10.62 -1.22 7.34
C LYS A 94 -9.57 -1.67 6.34
N LEU A 95 -8.30 -1.32 6.56
CA LEU A 95 -7.20 -1.78 5.72
C LEU A 95 -7.06 -3.32 5.78
N LEU A 96 -7.42 -3.91 6.92
CA LEU A 96 -7.41 -5.36 7.15
C LEU A 96 -8.76 -5.99 6.82
N SER A 97 -9.89 -5.41 7.19
CA SER A 97 -11.22 -6.01 6.96
C SER A 97 -11.70 -5.89 5.52
N ASP A 98 -11.64 -4.69 4.92
CA ASP A 98 -12.46 -4.33 3.75
C ASP A 98 -11.65 -4.01 2.49
N SER A 99 -10.34 -3.87 2.63
CA SER A 99 -9.48 -3.54 1.50
C SER A 99 -9.29 -4.69 0.51
N GLN A 100 -8.74 -4.35 -0.66
CA GLN A 100 -8.30 -5.32 -1.65
C GLN A 100 -6.80 -5.68 -1.52
N ILE A 101 -6.12 -5.16 -0.50
CA ILE A 101 -4.68 -5.39 -0.32
C ILE A 101 -4.46 -6.84 0.10
N SER A 102 -3.60 -7.52 -0.65
CA SER A 102 -3.21 -8.91 -0.42
C SER A 102 -1.79 -9.03 0.11
N LEU A 103 -0.92 -8.06 -0.21
CA LEU A 103 0.46 -8.02 0.30
C LEU A 103 0.68 -6.70 1.03
N LEU A 104 0.71 -6.76 2.36
CA LEU A 104 0.98 -5.63 3.24
C LEU A 104 2.29 -5.90 3.99
N LEU A 105 3.32 -5.09 3.70
CA LEU A 105 4.64 -5.20 4.35
C LEU A 105 4.83 -4.06 5.34
N LEU A 106 5.02 -4.41 6.62
CA LEU A 106 4.97 -3.48 7.76
C LEU A 106 6.19 -3.55 8.67
N GLU A 107 7.18 -4.39 8.33
CA GLU A 107 8.35 -4.62 9.17
C GLU A 107 9.14 -3.31 9.41
N GLY A 108 9.73 -3.16 10.61
CA GLY A 108 10.53 -1.97 10.94
C GLY A 108 9.72 -0.72 11.30
N ASN A 109 8.45 -0.87 11.70
CA ASN A 109 7.63 0.20 12.27
C ASN A 109 7.71 0.24 13.81
N LYS A 110 6.93 1.12 14.47
CA LYS A 110 6.89 1.33 15.93
C LYS A 110 5.86 0.42 16.61
N PHE A 111 5.79 -0.84 16.19
CA PHE A 111 4.99 -1.90 16.78
C PHE A 111 5.58 -3.27 16.41
N GLU A 112 5.19 -4.32 17.12
CA GLU A 112 5.57 -5.68 16.81
C GLU A 112 4.53 -6.34 15.90
N MET A 113 4.94 -7.25 15.01
CA MET A 113 3.99 -7.90 14.08
C MET A 113 2.87 -8.67 14.80
N ARG A 114 3.07 -9.10 16.05
CA ARG A 114 2.00 -9.70 16.88
C ARG A 114 0.86 -8.73 17.18
N ASP A 115 1.13 -7.43 17.24
CA ASP A 115 0.13 -6.41 17.54
C ASP A 115 -0.91 -6.31 16.40
N ILE A 116 -0.48 -6.54 15.16
CA ILE A 116 -1.36 -6.59 13.97
C ILE A 116 -2.31 -7.79 14.03
N GLN A 117 -1.86 -8.91 14.58
CA GLN A 117 -2.67 -10.13 14.69
C GLN A 117 -3.88 -9.95 15.61
N LEU A 118 -3.81 -8.98 16.52
CA LEU A 118 -4.87 -8.64 17.47
C LEU A 118 -5.87 -7.62 16.92
N LYS A 119 -5.64 -7.05 15.72
CA LYS A 119 -6.54 -6.07 15.12
C LYS A 119 -7.75 -6.72 14.45
N ASN A 120 -8.88 -6.01 14.46
CA ASN A 120 -10.08 -6.42 13.74
C ASN A 120 -9.80 -6.52 12.24
N GLY A 121 -10.37 -7.54 11.59
CA GLY A 121 -10.18 -7.78 10.17
C GLY A 121 -8.86 -8.47 9.80
N TYR A 122 -7.98 -8.78 10.76
CA TYR A 122 -6.73 -9.49 10.46
C TYR A 122 -6.96 -10.82 9.76
N GLU A 123 -7.97 -11.60 10.16
CA GLU A 123 -8.33 -12.86 9.50
C GLU A 123 -8.73 -12.67 8.03
N ASN A 124 -9.49 -11.60 7.71
CA ASN A 124 -9.84 -11.25 6.34
C ASN A 124 -8.58 -10.94 5.52
N TYR A 125 -7.63 -10.18 6.08
CA TYR A 125 -6.35 -9.93 5.45
C TYR A 125 -5.57 -11.22 5.20
N VAL A 126 -5.45 -12.11 6.18
CA VAL A 126 -4.76 -13.40 6.04
C VAL A 126 -5.40 -14.24 4.94
N GLN A 127 -6.73 -14.31 4.87
CA GLN A 127 -7.43 -15.01 3.80
C GLN A 127 -7.09 -14.43 2.42
N ARG A 128 -7.13 -13.10 2.27
CA ARG A 128 -6.73 -12.41 1.03
C ARG A 128 -5.27 -12.69 0.67
N HIS A 129 -4.38 -12.63 1.64
CA HIS A 129 -2.94 -12.90 1.48
C HIS A 129 -2.69 -14.34 1.00
N CYS A 130 -3.26 -15.34 1.68
CA CYS A 130 -3.12 -16.74 1.28
C CYS A 130 -3.67 -17.00 -0.14
N ASN A 131 -4.81 -16.42 -0.49
CA ASN A 131 -5.40 -16.57 -1.81
C ASN A 131 -4.51 -15.97 -2.91
N PHE A 132 -3.86 -14.84 -2.64
CA PHE A 132 -2.89 -14.23 -3.54
C PHE A 132 -1.75 -15.21 -3.85
N PHE A 133 -1.04 -15.74 -2.84
CA PHE A 133 0.07 -16.67 -3.08
C PHE A 133 -0.36 -17.99 -3.74
N ARG A 134 -1.53 -18.53 -3.39
CA ARG A 134 -2.07 -19.71 -4.09
C ARG A 134 -2.19 -19.45 -5.58
N LYS A 135 -2.77 -18.32 -5.97
CA LYS A 135 -2.92 -17.94 -7.38
C LYS A 135 -1.57 -17.89 -8.12
N TYR A 136 -0.54 -17.30 -7.53
CA TYR A 136 0.81 -17.26 -8.13
C TYR A 136 1.46 -18.64 -8.26
N SER A 137 1.26 -19.53 -7.27
CA SER A 137 1.76 -20.90 -7.34
C SER A 137 1.04 -21.72 -8.43
N TYR A 138 -0.25 -21.50 -8.64
CA TYR A 138 -1.01 -22.13 -9.72
C TYR A 138 -0.61 -21.58 -11.10
N GLU A 139 -0.45 -20.27 -11.26
CA GLU A 139 -0.04 -19.66 -12.53
C GLU A 139 1.39 -20.05 -12.92
N SER A 140 2.33 -20.10 -11.97
CA SER A 140 3.72 -20.51 -12.21
C SER A 140 3.86 -21.98 -12.60
N SER A 141 2.96 -22.85 -12.11
CA SER A 141 2.98 -24.28 -12.44
C SER A 141 2.37 -24.61 -13.79
N HIS A 142 1.47 -23.77 -14.32
CA HIS A 142 0.82 -23.98 -15.62
C HIS A 142 1.51 -23.27 -16.79
N GLN A 143 2.54 -22.45 -16.55
CA GLN A 143 3.40 -21.88 -17.60
C GLN A 143 4.59 -22.79 -17.98
N LEU A 144 4.75 -23.93 -17.29
CA LEU A 144 5.82 -24.91 -17.50
C LEU A 144 5.34 -26.20 -18.20
N GLN A 145 4.12 -26.22 -18.73
CA GLN A 145 3.56 -27.28 -19.57
C GLN A 145 3.28 -26.74 -20.97
#